data_AF-A0A959NMC6-F1
#
_entry.id   AF-A0A959NMC6-F1
#
_cell.length_a   1.000
_cell.length_b   1.000
_cell.length_c   1.000
_cell.angle_alpha   90.00
_cell.angle_beta   90.00
_cell.angle_gamma   90.00
#
_symmetry.space_group_name_H-M   'P 1'
#
loop_
_entity.id
_entity.type
_entity.pdbx_description
1 polymer ?
#
loop_
_entity_poly.entity_id
_entity_poly.type
_entity_poly.pdbx_seq_one_letter_code
_entity_poly.pdbx_strand_id
1 'polypeptide(L)'
;MFAKKGSGEMKYRLVYTIILAQALIINNCISQTNTTVNAITTNDSNNIAPRVIIITDFPPLDVIAGKGGKPGDPLDKLSDPDDVQSMVRFLLYSNELDVEALIAAAGTFANIARKQNLLDMIDLYEQVQPNLAKHDPRYPTADKLRSVTWQGLDGTLGTEDFAERKYRPIESLIGPEFDTEASDAIIRVIDKPDPRPVWVCVWGGPHALAQAIWKVQNTRTPEEVDTFTSKIKIFMILKQDYTAEWLLENFPKMLIITSMKNYMGMFWNSGNFKTELVDSAWTNKNIREGHGPLGAAYPRSGWDPEAPGIWEGDTPSFLHIISGLRGLNDPDKPDQAGWGGKFIRTDSTKNHWVDDPMGPKAVYMWRAYYQEEFKKRADRMLP
;
A
#
# COMPACT_ATOMS: atom_id res chain seq x y z
N MET A 1 76.45 -22.61 19.61
CA MET A 1 75.80 -21.52 20.38
C MET A 1 74.47 -21.22 19.72
N PHE A 2 73.38 -21.37 20.47
CA PHE A 2 71.98 -21.36 20.00
C PHE A 2 71.49 -19.95 19.65
N ALA A 3 70.66 -19.82 18.59
CA ALA A 3 69.66 -18.75 18.49
C ALA A 3 68.47 -19.13 17.58
N LYS A 4 67.32 -19.29 18.24
CA LYS A 4 65.95 -18.87 17.89
C LYS A 4 65.28 -19.38 16.60
N LYS A 5 64.42 -20.38 16.79
CA LYS A 5 63.20 -20.67 16.01
C LYS A 5 62.01 -20.33 16.92
N GLY A 6 61.09 -19.47 16.49
CA GLY A 6 59.86 -19.20 17.26
C GLY A 6 59.13 -17.92 16.85
N SER A 7 58.20 -18.02 15.90
CA SER A 7 57.11 -17.03 15.72
C SER A 7 55.94 -17.50 14.81
N GLY A 8 56.00 -18.71 14.24
CA GLY A 8 54.98 -19.20 13.30
C GLY A 8 53.73 -19.83 13.92
N GLU A 9 53.85 -20.60 15.01
CA GLU A 9 52.72 -21.43 15.51
C GLU A 9 51.68 -20.67 16.36
N MET A 10 52.05 -19.53 16.96
CA MET A 10 51.14 -18.81 17.85
C MET A 10 50.07 -17.99 17.09
N LYS A 11 50.35 -17.58 15.84
CA LYS A 11 49.39 -16.81 15.03
C LYS A 11 48.26 -17.67 14.44
N TYR A 12 48.52 -18.93 14.12
CA TYR A 12 47.49 -19.83 13.57
C TYR A 12 46.48 -20.30 14.63
N ARG A 13 46.90 -20.53 15.87
CA ARG A 13 45.99 -20.91 16.97
C ARG A 13 45.02 -19.80 17.36
N LEU A 14 45.45 -18.53 17.32
CA LEU A 14 44.58 -17.41 17.67
C LEU A 14 43.49 -17.17 16.62
N VAL A 15 43.82 -17.28 15.32
CA VAL A 15 42.86 -17.11 14.22
C VAL A 15 41.83 -18.25 14.20
N TYR A 16 42.25 -19.50 14.43
CA TYR A 16 41.31 -20.64 14.49
C TYR A 16 40.35 -20.56 15.68
N THR A 17 40.82 -20.05 16.83
CA THR A 17 39.97 -19.89 18.03
C THR A 17 38.92 -18.78 17.84
N ILE A 18 39.26 -17.71 17.11
CA ILE A 18 38.32 -16.63 16.80
C ILE A 18 37.26 -17.09 15.78
N ILE A 19 37.64 -17.87 14.77
CA ILE A 19 36.69 -18.41 13.77
C ILE A 19 35.72 -19.41 14.40
N LEU A 20 36.19 -20.27 15.32
CA LEU A 20 35.33 -21.20 16.05
C LEU A 20 34.39 -20.48 17.05
N ALA A 21 34.85 -19.42 17.70
CA ALA A 21 34.01 -18.60 18.57
C ALA A 21 32.93 -17.84 17.77
N GLN A 22 33.24 -17.32 16.58
CA GLN A 22 32.26 -16.68 15.70
C GLN A 22 31.24 -17.69 15.15
N ALA A 23 31.67 -18.91 14.79
CA ALA A 23 30.77 -19.97 14.36
C ALA A 23 29.81 -20.45 15.47
N LEU A 24 30.27 -20.49 16.74
CA LEU A 24 29.41 -20.83 17.88
C LEU A 24 28.39 -19.74 18.19
N ILE A 25 28.76 -18.46 18.05
CA ILE A 25 27.85 -17.32 18.25
C ILE A 25 26.79 -17.27 17.14
N ILE A 26 27.19 -17.54 15.89
CA ILE A 26 26.26 -17.61 14.75
C ILE A 26 25.27 -18.78 14.92
N ASN A 27 25.74 -19.96 15.34
CA ASN A 27 24.86 -21.11 15.59
C ASN A 27 23.93 -20.90 16.79
N ASN A 28 24.36 -20.18 17.85
CA ASN A 28 23.48 -19.82 18.96
C ASN A 28 22.45 -18.75 18.58
N CYS A 29 22.81 -17.77 17.74
CA CYS A 29 21.84 -16.83 17.17
C CYS A 29 20.81 -17.55 16.28
N ILE A 30 21.24 -18.48 15.42
CA ILE A 30 20.34 -19.24 14.54
C ILE A 30 19.43 -20.18 15.36
N SER A 31 19.95 -20.78 16.43
CA SER A 31 19.18 -21.60 17.36
C SER A 31 18.12 -20.77 18.10
N GLN A 32 18.48 -19.58 18.60
CA GLN A 32 17.55 -18.66 19.25
C GLN A 32 16.49 -18.10 18.29
N THR A 33 16.84 -17.81 17.02
CA THR A 33 15.84 -17.45 16.00
C THR A 33 14.91 -18.62 15.67
N ASN A 34 15.41 -19.86 15.63
CA ASN A 34 14.56 -21.03 15.36
C ASN A 34 13.67 -21.44 16.56
N THR A 35 14.06 -21.08 17.80
CA THR A 35 13.18 -21.27 18.98
C THR A 35 12.14 -20.15 19.10
N THR A 36 12.43 -18.94 18.63
CA THR A 36 11.45 -17.84 18.59
C THR A 36 10.45 -17.95 17.43
N VAL A 37 10.86 -18.54 16.30
CA VAL A 37 9.95 -18.77 15.16
C VAL A 37 8.91 -19.87 15.44
N ASN A 38 9.17 -20.80 16.36
CA ASN A 38 8.25 -21.90 16.68
C ASN A 38 7.36 -21.65 17.93
N ALA A 39 7.40 -20.46 18.53
CA ALA A 39 6.62 -20.13 19.73
C ALA A 39 5.56 -19.02 19.54
N ILE A 40 5.31 -18.57 18.30
CA ILE A 40 4.15 -17.71 17.98
C ILE A 40 3.00 -18.58 17.48
N THR A 41 2.58 -19.51 18.33
CA THR A 41 1.23 -20.08 18.29
C THR A 41 0.64 -19.91 19.68
N THR A 42 0.42 -18.65 20.05
CA THR A 42 -0.38 -18.31 21.21
C THR A 42 -1.54 -17.46 20.73
N ASN A 43 -2.74 -17.86 21.17
CA ASN A 43 -3.99 -17.14 21.03
C ASN A 43 -3.81 -15.68 21.48
N ASP A 44 -3.65 -14.76 20.55
CA ASP A 44 -3.96 -13.35 20.80
C ASP A 44 -5.38 -13.09 20.33
N SER A 45 -6.33 -13.32 21.24
CA SER A 45 -7.71 -12.86 21.14
C SER A 45 -7.85 -11.33 21.21
N ASN A 46 -6.81 -10.57 20.84
CA ASN A 46 -6.76 -9.10 20.93
C ASN A 46 -6.04 -8.42 19.75
N ASN A 47 -5.58 -9.12 18.71
CA ASN A 47 -5.07 -8.43 17.51
C ASN A 47 -6.25 -8.02 16.61
N ILE A 48 -6.96 -6.97 17.02
CA ILE A 48 -8.11 -6.43 16.32
C ILE A 48 -7.61 -5.84 14.98
N ALA A 49 -8.16 -6.30 13.85
CA ALA A 49 -7.70 -5.90 12.52
C ALA A 49 -7.77 -4.38 12.33
N PRO A 50 -6.77 -3.72 11.70
CA PRO A 50 -6.85 -2.31 11.38
C PRO A 50 -8.00 -2.03 10.39
N ARG A 51 -8.72 -0.92 10.60
CA ARG A 51 -9.80 -0.47 9.72
C ARG A 51 -9.21 0.31 8.56
N VAL A 52 -9.56 -0.06 7.32
CA VAL A 52 -9.00 0.57 6.11
C VAL A 52 -10.08 1.01 5.14
N ILE A 53 -9.84 2.15 4.50
CA ILE A 53 -10.52 2.62 3.29
C ILE A 53 -9.47 2.70 2.19
N ILE A 54 -9.75 2.13 1.03
CA ILE A 54 -8.94 2.30 -0.18
C ILE A 54 -9.67 3.27 -1.11
N ILE A 55 -9.00 4.34 -1.52
CA ILE A 55 -9.47 5.29 -2.55
C ILE A 55 -8.54 5.16 -3.74
N THR A 56 -9.05 4.70 -4.89
CA THR A 56 -8.24 4.33 -6.06
C THR A 56 -8.88 4.80 -7.35
N ASP A 57 -8.07 5.28 -8.27
CA ASP A 57 -8.40 5.55 -9.67
C ASP A 57 -8.35 4.29 -10.54
N PHE A 58 -8.90 3.22 -9.97
CA PHE A 58 -8.86 1.86 -10.47
C PHE A 58 -9.33 1.77 -11.93
N PRO A 59 -8.46 1.39 -12.87
CA PRO A 59 -8.80 1.30 -14.28
C PRO A 59 -9.61 0.02 -14.56
N PRO A 60 -10.22 -0.12 -15.74
CA PRO A 60 -10.83 -1.39 -16.14
C PRO A 60 -9.78 -2.50 -16.24
N LEU A 61 -10.20 -3.76 -16.09
CA LEU A 61 -9.27 -4.91 -16.09
C LEU A 61 -8.52 -5.12 -17.43
N ASP A 62 -9.03 -4.54 -18.52
CA ASP A 62 -8.36 -4.50 -19.82
C ASP A 62 -7.67 -3.15 -20.10
N VAL A 63 -7.20 -2.50 -19.03
CA VAL A 63 -6.39 -1.28 -19.05
C VAL A 63 -5.25 -1.35 -20.07
N ILE A 64 -5.07 -0.24 -20.76
CA ILE A 64 -3.99 0.01 -21.70
C ILE A 64 -3.00 0.92 -20.98
N ALA A 65 -1.76 0.42 -20.79
CA ALA A 65 -0.69 1.21 -20.21
C ALA A 65 -0.52 2.51 -21.00
N GLY A 66 -0.68 3.67 -20.35
CA GLY A 66 -0.92 4.90 -21.10
C GLY A 66 0.23 5.37 -22.00
N LYS A 67 1.50 5.01 -21.72
CA LYS A 67 2.60 5.25 -22.67
C LYS A 67 2.51 4.39 -23.94
N GLY A 68 1.78 3.27 -23.86
CA GLY A 68 1.47 2.38 -24.98
C GLY A 68 0.20 2.72 -25.74
N GLY A 69 -0.54 3.76 -25.31
CA GLY A 69 -1.78 4.20 -25.95
C GLY A 69 -1.57 4.63 -27.41
N LYS A 70 -2.58 4.36 -28.24
CA LYS A 70 -2.60 4.69 -29.67
C LYS A 70 -3.76 5.63 -29.98
N PRO A 71 -3.65 6.43 -31.06
CA PRO A 71 -4.77 7.24 -31.52
C PRO A 71 -6.03 6.38 -31.74
N GLY A 72 -7.13 6.74 -31.07
CA GLY A 72 -8.41 6.03 -31.15
C GLY A 72 -8.65 5.00 -30.04
N ASP A 73 -7.68 4.74 -29.16
CA ASP A 73 -7.92 3.92 -27.97
C ASP A 73 -8.92 4.62 -27.02
N PRO A 74 -9.77 3.85 -26.30
CA PRO A 74 -10.72 4.43 -25.35
C PRO A 74 -10.02 5.15 -24.20
N LEU A 75 -10.33 6.44 -23.98
CA LEU A 75 -9.69 7.27 -22.96
C LEU A 75 -9.83 6.69 -21.55
N ASP A 76 -10.95 6.03 -21.26
CA ASP A 76 -11.22 5.36 -19.98
C ASP A 76 -10.39 4.10 -19.73
N LYS A 77 -9.67 3.61 -20.75
CA LYS A 77 -8.71 2.51 -20.64
C LYS A 77 -7.26 2.98 -20.58
N LEU A 78 -6.98 4.22 -20.93
CA LEU A 78 -5.62 4.78 -20.93
C LEU A 78 -5.26 5.25 -19.52
N SER A 79 -4.73 4.34 -18.70
CA SER A 79 -4.34 4.62 -17.31
C SER A 79 -3.04 3.92 -16.93
N ASP A 80 -2.65 3.99 -15.65
CA ASP A 80 -1.63 3.12 -15.07
C ASP A 80 -2.26 1.77 -14.68
N PRO A 81 -1.76 0.64 -15.18
CA PRO A 81 -2.20 -0.69 -14.72
C PRO A 81 -1.76 -1.07 -13.30
N ASP A 82 -0.93 -0.27 -12.63
CA ASP A 82 -0.38 -0.63 -11.32
C ASP A 82 -1.41 -0.66 -10.19
N ASP A 83 -2.51 0.09 -10.25
CA ASP A 83 -3.67 -0.06 -9.36
C ASP A 83 -4.24 -1.49 -9.39
N VAL A 84 -4.31 -2.12 -10.57
CA VAL A 84 -4.75 -3.52 -10.71
C VAL A 84 -3.76 -4.45 -10.01
N GLN A 85 -2.46 -4.21 -10.18
CA GLN A 85 -1.42 -4.97 -9.49
C GLN A 85 -1.55 -4.83 -7.96
N SER A 86 -1.67 -3.59 -7.47
CA SER A 86 -1.82 -3.27 -6.05
C SER A 86 -3.08 -3.89 -5.46
N MET A 87 -4.20 -3.89 -6.19
CA MET A 87 -5.46 -4.49 -5.73
C MET A 87 -5.39 -6.02 -5.66
N VAL A 88 -4.72 -6.69 -6.60
CA VAL A 88 -4.45 -8.14 -6.47
C VAL A 88 -3.77 -8.41 -5.13
N ARG A 89 -2.68 -7.69 -4.83
CA ARG A 89 -1.97 -7.88 -3.56
C ARG A 89 -2.86 -7.53 -2.38
N PHE A 90 -3.53 -6.39 -2.38
CA PHE A 90 -4.40 -5.96 -1.28
C PHE A 90 -5.46 -7.02 -0.93
N LEU A 91 -6.15 -7.57 -1.94
CA LEU A 91 -7.17 -8.61 -1.74
C LEU A 91 -6.57 -9.89 -1.12
N LEU A 92 -5.33 -10.23 -1.47
CA LEU A 92 -4.62 -11.35 -0.84
C LEU A 92 -4.20 -11.09 0.61
N TYR A 93 -4.19 -9.83 1.06
CA TYR A 93 -3.93 -9.42 2.44
C TYR A 93 -5.20 -9.05 3.22
N SER A 94 -6.37 -9.06 2.58
CA SER A 94 -7.63 -8.59 3.16
C SER A 94 -8.12 -9.38 4.39
N ASN A 95 -7.59 -10.58 4.66
CA ASN A 95 -7.86 -11.32 5.90
C ASN A 95 -7.28 -10.67 7.17
N GLU A 96 -6.38 -9.69 7.01
CA GLU A 96 -5.71 -9.00 8.11
C GLU A 96 -6.21 -7.57 8.32
N LEU A 97 -7.16 -7.12 7.50
CA LEU A 97 -7.66 -5.75 7.47
C LEU A 97 -9.19 -5.77 7.52
N ASP A 98 -9.77 -4.88 8.33
CA ASP A 98 -11.20 -4.59 8.24
C ASP A 98 -11.41 -3.62 7.07
N VAL A 99 -11.73 -4.16 5.89
CA VAL A 99 -12.02 -3.37 4.69
C VAL A 99 -13.38 -2.69 4.86
N GLU A 100 -13.35 -1.39 5.14
CA GLU A 100 -14.52 -0.58 5.45
C GLU A 100 -15.09 0.15 4.23
N ALA A 101 -14.24 0.43 3.24
CA ALA A 101 -14.66 0.92 1.94
C ALA A 101 -13.61 0.68 0.84
N LEU A 102 -14.09 0.37 -0.36
CA LEU A 102 -13.35 0.42 -1.62
C LEU A 102 -13.98 1.49 -2.50
N ILE A 103 -13.25 2.55 -2.79
CA ILE A 103 -13.79 3.75 -3.44
C ILE A 103 -13.12 3.90 -4.80
N ALA A 104 -13.95 3.90 -5.85
CA ALA A 104 -13.52 4.39 -7.15
C ALA A 104 -13.45 5.91 -7.08
N ALA A 105 -12.29 6.49 -7.35
CA ALA A 105 -12.07 7.92 -7.44
C ALA A 105 -11.46 8.28 -8.79
N ALA A 106 -11.44 9.56 -9.14
CA ALA A 106 -10.55 10.04 -10.16
C ALA A 106 -9.15 10.28 -9.57
N GLY A 107 -8.16 10.27 -10.45
CA GLY A 107 -6.77 10.46 -10.09
C GLY A 107 -5.97 10.75 -11.35
N THR A 108 -4.83 10.10 -11.46
CA THR A 108 -3.90 10.34 -12.55
C THR A 108 -4.37 9.68 -13.85
N PHE A 109 -3.91 10.20 -14.99
CA PHE A 109 -4.15 9.66 -16.34
C PHE A 109 -5.63 9.67 -16.78
N ALA A 110 -6.33 8.53 -16.68
CA ALA A 110 -7.70 8.40 -17.19
C ALA A 110 -8.65 9.40 -16.52
N ASN A 111 -8.41 9.73 -15.24
CA ASN A 111 -9.16 10.75 -14.48
C ASN A 111 -10.69 10.47 -14.46
N ILE A 112 -11.04 9.18 -14.41
CA ILE A 112 -12.41 8.67 -14.42
C ILE A 112 -12.55 7.68 -13.26
N ALA A 113 -13.54 7.90 -12.40
CA ALA A 113 -13.96 6.97 -11.37
C ALA A 113 -15.06 6.05 -11.93
N ARG A 114 -14.80 4.74 -12.01
CA ARG A 114 -15.87 3.77 -12.29
C ARG A 114 -15.87 2.67 -11.27
N LYS A 115 -16.87 2.71 -10.38
CA LYS A 115 -17.12 1.67 -9.38
C LYS A 115 -17.19 0.28 -10.01
N GLN A 116 -17.72 0.17 -11.22
CA GLN A 116 -17.82 -1.11 -11.94
C GLN A 116 -16.47 -1.81 -12.09
N ASN A 117 -15.37 -1.07 -12.32
CA ASN A 117 -14.05 -1.68 -12.47
C ASN A 117 -13.61 -2.42 -11.20
N LEU A 118 -13.92 -1.86 -10.01
CA LEU A 118 -13.67 -2.53 -8.73
C LEU A 118 -14.58 -3.75 -8.53
N LEU A 119 -15.84 -3.67 -8.96
CA LEU A 119 -16.78 -4.80 -8.89
C LEU A 119 -16.32 -5.95 -9.79
N ASP A 120 -15.84 -5.66 -11.00
CA ASP A 120 -15.29 -6.66 -11.93
C ASP A 120 -14.07 -7.36 -11.31
N MET A 121 -13.22 -6.63 -10.59
CA MET A 121 -12.10 -7.20 -9.84
C MET A 121 -12.57 -8.11 -8.70
N ILE A 122 -13.64 -7.72 -8.00
CA ILE A 122 -14.24 -8.54 -6.93
C ILE A 122 -14.87 -9.82 -7.50
N ASP A 123 -15.40 -9.82 -8.72
CA ASP A 123 -15.90 -11.02 -9.39
C ASP A 123 -14.77 -12.03 -9.70
N LEU A 124 -13.55 -11.56 -9.94
CA LEU A 124 -12.37 -12.43 -10.02
C LEU A 124 -11.94 -12.93 -8.64
N TYR A 125 -12.02 -12.08 -7.61
CA TYR A 125 -11.73 -12.47 -6.23
C TYR A 125 -12.68 -13.56 -5.72
N GLU A 126 -13.97 -13.46 -6.03
CA GLU A 126 -14.99 -14.44 -5.64
C GLU A 126 -14.63 -15.87 -6.05
N GLN A 127 -13.98 -16.04 -7.20
CA GLN A 127 -13.59 -17.34 -7.72
C GLN A 127 -12.43 -17.98 -6.94
N VAL A 128 -11.58 -17.18 -6.29
CA VAL A 128 -10.44 -17.68 -5.49
C VAL A 128 -10.70 -17.61 -3.99
N GLN A 129 -11.68 -16.81 -3.54
CA GLN A 129 -12.02 -16.61 -2.13
C GLN A 129 -12.29 -17.92 -1.38
N PRO A 130 -13.00 -18.92 -1.93
CA PRO A 130 -13.18 -20.20 -1.24
C PRO A 130 -11.87 -20.93 -0.92
N ASN A 131 -10.85 -20.81 -1.78
CA ASN A 131 -9.53 -21.39 -1.52
C ASN A 131 -8.78 -20.59 -0.46
N LEU A 132 -8.78 -19.25 -0.57
CA LEU A 132 -8.20 -18.37 0.43
C LEU A 132 -8.78 -18.62 1.84
N ALA A 133 -10.10 -18.79 1.92
CA ALA A 133 -10.82 -19.05 3.17
C ALA A 133 -10.46 -20.41 3.81
N LYS A 134 -9.97 -21.41 3.06
CA LYS A 134 -9.42 -22.65 3.63
C LYS A 134 -8.15 -22.39 4.44
N HIS A 135 -7.39 -21.35 4.09
CA HIS A 135 -6.15 -20.99 4.78
C HIS A 135 -6.37 -20.02 5.93
N ASP A 136 -7.35 -19.12 5.82
CA ASP A 136 -7.75 -18.22 6.90
C ASP A 136 -9.24 -17.83 6.74
N PRO A 137 -10.14 -18.18 7.67
CA PRO A 137 -11.56 -17.86 7.55
C PRO A 137 -11.87 -16.36 7.62
N ARG A 138 -10.88 -15.51 7.96
CA ARG A 138 -11.04 -14.05 8.02
C ARG A 138 -11.01 -13.35 6.67
N TYR A 139 -10.69 -14.05 5.57
CA TYR A 139 -10.84 -13.46 4.24
C TYR A 139 -12.30 -13.02 4.02
N PRO A 140 -12.56 -11.73 3.68
CA PRO A 140 -13.91 -11.23 3.49
C PRO A 140 -14.60 -11.99 2.35
N THR A 141 -15.92 -12.14 2.41
CA THR A 141 -16.67 -12.63 1.25
C THR A 141 -16.67 -11.58 0.15
N ALA A 142 -16.83 -12.02 -1.11
CA ALA A 142 -16.97 -11.08 -2.22
C ALA A 142 -18.19 -10.15 -2.01
N ASP A 143 -19.32 -10.67 -1.53
CA ASP A 143 -20.50 -9.85 -1.18
C ASP A 143 -20.20 -8.79 -0.11
N LYS A 144 -19.37 -9.13 0.89
CA LYS A 144 -18.95 -8.16 1.90
C LYS A 144 -18.17 -7.02 1.25
N LEU A 145 -17.24 -7.32 0.34
CA LEU A 145 -16.48 -6.31 -0.40
C LEU A 145 -17.41 -5.46 -1.26
N ARG A 146 -18.28 -6.07 -2.07
CA ARG A 146 -19.26 -5.36 -2.92
C ARG A 146 -20.14 -4.40 -2.10
N SER A 147 -20.56 -4.81 -0.89
CA SER A 147 -21.40 -3.99 -0.01
C SER A 147 -20.72 -2.72 0.53
N VAL A 148 -19.39 -2.64 0.42
CA VAL A 148 -18.59 -1.49 0.83
C VAL A 148 -17.85 -0.85 -0.35
N THR A 149 -18.26 -1.15 -1.58
CA THR A 149 -17.68 -0.56 -2.78
C THR A 149 -18.52 0.63 -3.24
N TRP A 150 -17.90 1.80 -3.43
CA TRP A 150 -18.61 3.07 -3.61
C TRP A 150 -18.04 3.92 -4.75
N GLN A 151 -18.92 4.67 -5.41
CA GLN A 151 -18.62 5.58 -6.52
C GLN A 151 -18.22 6.96 -5.99
N GLY A 152 -17.03 7.44 -6.36
CA GLY A 152 -16.55 8.80 -6.15
C GLY A 152 -16.74 9.68 -7.39
N LEU A 153 -16.03 10.82 -7.40
CA LEU A 153 -16.14 11.86 -8.44
C LEU A 153 -15.14 11.63 -9.57
N ASP A 154 -15.58 11.87 -10.81
CA ASP A 154 -14.76 11.91 -12.03
C ASP A 154 -14.11 13.29 -12.22
N GLY A 155 -13.03 13.34 -13.00
CA GLY A 155 -12.59 14.59 -13.60
C GLY A 155 -12.03 15.61 -12.60
N THR A 156 -11.26 15.17 -11.60
CA THR A 156 -10.71 16.07 -10.57
C THR A 156 -9.50 16.87 -11.06
N LEU A 157 -8.83 16.42 -12.13
CA LEU A 157 -7.78 17.19 -12.80
C LEU A 157 -8.35 18.30 -13.70
N GLY A 158 -7.62 19.41 -13.80
CA GLY A 158 -7.94 20.58 -14.63
C GLY A 158 -7.38 20.50 -16.05
N THR A 159 -6.74 19.38 -16.39
CA THR A 159 -6.14 19.10 -17.70
C THR A 159 -6.11 17.58 -17.93
N GLU A 160 -6.07 17.17 -19.19
CA GLU A 160 -5.82 15.78 -19.60
C GLU A 160 -4.33 15.42 -19.51
N ASP A 161 -3.43 16.41 -19.40
CA ASP A 161 -1.99 16.19 -19.24
C ASP A 161 -1.56 16.24 -17.76
N PHE A 162 -1.42 15.07 -17.15
CA PHE A 162 -0.95 14.95 -15.77
C PHE A 162 0.42 15.62 -15.54
N ALA A 163 1.33 15.63 -16.53
CA ALA A 163 2.65 16.22 -16.36
C ALA A 163 2.57 17.73 -16.12
N GLU A 164 1.51 18.39 -16.61
CA GLU A 164 1.26 19.81 -16.35
C GLU A 164 0.80 20.09 -14.91
N ARG A 165 0.27 19.07 -14.20
CA ARG A 165 -0.27 19.17 -12.83
C ARG A 165 -1.20 20.37 -12.62
N LYS A 166 -1.98 20.74 -13.64
CA LYS A 166 -2.98 21.80 -13.51
C LYS A 166 -4.20 21.20 -12.84
N TYR A 167 -4.33 21.45 -11.55
CA TYR A 167 -5.52 21.02 -10.83
C TYR A 167 -6.69 21.96 -11.07
N ARG A 168 -7.91 21.43 -10.92
CA ARG A 168 -9.10 22.27 -10.80
C ARG A 168 -9.05 23.06 -9.50
N PRO A 169 -9.58 24.30 -9.47
CA PRO A 169 -9.68 25.07 -8.24
C PRO A 169 -10.57 24.37 -7.21
N ILE A 170 -10.28 24.54 -5.91
CA ILE A 170 -10.94 23.79 -4.84
C ILE A 170 -12.47 24.00 -4.81
N GLU A 171 -12.94 25.19 -5.19
CA GLU A 171 -14.35 25.57 -5.26
C GLU A 171 -15.12 24.80 -6.34
N SER A 172 -14.40 24.15 -7.26
CA SER A 172 -14.97 23.27 -8.30
C SER A 172 -14.79 21.79 -8.01
N LEU A 173 -14.28 21.45 -6.82
CA LEU A 173 -14.05 20.08 -6.37
C LEU A 173 -14.87 19.76 -5.13
N ILE A 174 -14.98 20.66 -4.17
CA ILE A 174 -15.76 20.42 -2.94
C ILE A 174 -16.82 21.51 -2.72
N GLY A 175 -17.95 21.14 -2.12
CA GLY A 175 -19.08 22.05 -1.95
C GLY A 175 -20.44 21.34 -1.86
N PRO A 176 -21.55 22.09 -1.79
CA PRO A 176 -22.90 21.54 -1.63
C PRO A 176 -23.31 20.53 -2.72
N GLU A 177 -22.78 20.70 -3.93
CA GLU A 177 -23.15 19.92 -5.12
C GLU A 177 -22.19 18.74 -5.40
N PHE A 178 -21.19 18.53 -4.54
CA PHE A 178 -20.11 17.55 -4.79
C PHE A 178 -20.21 16.29 -3.94
N ASP A 179 -21.32 16.11 -3.21
CA ASP A 179 -21.59 14.86 -2.49
C ASP A 179 -21.65 13.67 -3.45
N THR A 180 -21.03 12.57 -3.05
CA THR A 180 -20.98 11.30 -3.79
C THR A 180 -21.40 10.15 -2.88
N GLU A 181 -21.70 9.00 -3.49
CA GLU A 181 -21.91 7.75 -2.76
C GLU A 181 -20.72 7.45 -1.81
N ALA A 182 -19.51 7.69 -2.30
CA ALA A 182 -18.27 7.52 -1.55
C ALA A 182 -18.11 8.51 -0.39
N SER A 183 -18.35 9.81 -0.58
CA SER A 183 -18.21 10.79 0.51
C SER A 183 -19.18 10.51 1.65
N ASP A 184 -20.43 10.16 1.33
CA ASP A 184 -21.41 9.76 2.35
C ASP A 184 -21.04 8.44 3.03
N ALA A 185 -20.47 7.49 2.29
CA ALA A 185 -19.97 6.24 2.86
C ALA A 185 -18.82 6.46 3.85
N ILE A 186 -17.87 7.35 3.52
CA ILE A 186 -16.78 7.72 4.42
C ILE A 186 -17.34 8.28 5.73
N ILE A 187 -18.32 9.20 5.67
CA ILE A 187 -18.96 9.74 6.86
C ILE A 187 -19.54 8.61 7.72
N ARG A 188 -20.31 7.70 7.11
CA ARG A 188 -20.88 6.53 7.82
C ARG A 188 -19.80 5.64 8.45
N VAL A 189 -18.70 5.39 7.76
CA VAL A 189 -17.58 4.57 8.26
C VAL A 189 -16.91 5.23 9.46
N ILE A 190 -16.58 6.51 9.34
CA ILE A 190 -15.91 7.25 10.42
C ILE A 190 -16.85 7.39 11.64
N ASP A 191 -18.15 7.59 11.45
CA ASP A 191 -19.14 7.73 12.51
C ASP A 191 -19.50 6.43 13.25
N LYS A 192 -19.07 5.27 12.76
CA LYS A 192 -19.31 4.01 13.48
C LYS A 192 -18.82 4.14 14.93
N PRO A 193 -19.56 3.59 15.92
CA PRO A 193 -19.16 3.59 17.32
C PRO A 193 -18.05 2.57 17.57
N ASP A 194 -16.94 2.74 16.86
CA ASP A 194 -15.73 1.94 16.93
C ASP A 194 -14.57 2.87 17.30
N PRO A 195 -13.88 2.63 18.44
CA PRO A 195 -12.81 3.51 18.89
C PRO A 195 -11.56 3.43 18.02
N ARG A 196 -11.45 2.41 17.14
CA ARG A 196 -10.30 2.28 16.24
C ARG A 196 -10.32 3.38 15.19
N PRO A 197 -9.19 4.05 14.95
CA PRO A 197 -9.06 4.96 13.82
C PRO A 197 -9.12 4.20 12.50
N VAL A 198 -9.43 4.92 11.43
CA VAL A 198 -9.51 4.41 10.08
C VAL A 198 -8.33 4.95 9.28
N TRP A 199 -7.57 4.03 8.69
CA TRP A 199 -6.55 4.36 7.72
C TRP A 199 -7.19 4.55 6.34
N VAL A 200 -6.96 5.69 5.73
CA VAL A 200 -7.38 5.99 4.36
C VAL A 200 -6.14 5.92 3.47
N CYS A 201 -6.05 4.85 2.69
CA CYS A 201 -5.00 4.65 1.70
C CYS A 201 -5.48 5.27 0.37
N VAL A 202 -4.78 6.30 -0.08
CA VAL A 202 -5.15 7.11 -1.25
C VAL A 202 -4.19 6.79 -2.38
N TRP A 203 -4.68 6.02 -3.36
CA TRP A 203 -4.00 5.54 -4.55
C TRP A 203 -4.27 6.46 -5.76
N GLY A 204 -5.41 7.16 -5.75
CA GLY A 204 -5.73 8.24 -6.68
C GLY A 204 -5.82 9.62 -6.00
N GLY A 205 -6.88 10.37 -6.26
CA GLY A 205 -7.18 11.64 -5.58
C GLY A 205 -7.99 11.47 -4.27
N PRO A 206 -7.71 12.23 -3.20
CA PRO A 206 -8.46 12.15 -1.94
C PRO A 206 -9.82 12.88 -1.95
N HIS A 207 -10.36 13.24 -3.12
CA HIS A 207 -11.59 14.04 -3.27
C HIS A 207 -12.73 13.58 -2.36
N ALA A 208 -13.07 12.28 -2.39
CA ALA A 208 -14.19 11.75 -1.61
C ALA A 208 -14.02 11.98 -0.10
N LEU A 209 -12.79 11.89 0.41
CA LEU A 209 -12.47 12.18 1.80
C LEU A 209 -12.56 13.68 2.10
N ALA A 210 -12.01 14.52 1.22
CA ALA A 210 -12.07 15.97 1.37
C ALA A 210 -13.53 16.48 1.37
N GLN A 211 -14.36 15.98 0.45
CA GLN A 211 -15.79 16.30 0.41
C GLN A 211 -16.52 15.83 1.67
N ALA A 212 -16.23 14.61 2.15
CA ALA A 212 -16.81 14.09 3.40
C ALA A 212 -16.51 15.02 4.58
N ILE A 213 -15.26 15.45 4.72
CA ILE A 213 -14.84 16.38 5.77
C ILE A 213 -15.49 17.76 5.57
N TRP A 214 -15.53 18.27 4.34
CA TRP A 214 -16.19 19.54 4.02
C TRP A 214 -17.67 19.52 4.45
N LYS A 215 -18.41 18.45 4.12
CA LYS A 215 -19.81 18.29 4.53
C LYS A 215 -19.95 18.27 6.05
N VAL A 216 -19.09 17.54 6.75
CA VAL A 216 -19.07 17.49 8.22
C VAL A 216 -18.81 18.88 8.81
N GLN A 217 -17.84 19.64 8.28
CA GLN A 217 -17.56 21.01 8.71
C GLN A 217 -18.76 21.97 8.54
N ASN A 218 -19.57 21.76 7.51
CA ASN A 218 -20.72 22.63 7.21
C ASN A 218 -22.03 22.18 7.86
N THR A 219 -22.05 21.02 8.55
CA THR A 219 -23.28 20.45 9.12
C THR A 219 -23.18 20.11 10.61
N ARG A 220 -21.99 20.17 11.22
CA ARG A 220 -21.74 19.77 12.61
C ARG A 220 -21.06 20.88 13.41
N THR A 221 -21.05 20.74 14.73
CA THR A 221 -20.31 21.68 15.59
C THR A 221 -18.79 21.47 15.47
N PRO A 222 -17.97 22.48 15.83
CA PRO A 222 -16.52 22.34 15.82
C PRO A 222 -16.00 21.13 16.62
N GLU A 223 -16.61 20.82 17.77
CA GLU A 223 -16.23 19.67 18.61
C GLU A 223 -16.53 18.33 17.94
N GLU A 224 -17.65 18.26 17.21
CA GLU A 224 -18.02 17.08 16.43
C GLU A 224 -17.09 16.89 15.22
N VAL A 225 -16.66 17.98 14.59
CA VAL A 225 -15.65 17.97 13.51
C VAL A 225 -14.30 17.50 14.04
N ASP A 226 -13.85 18.01 15.19
CA ASP A 226 -12.61 17.58 15.84
C ASP A 226 -12.68 16.09 16.19
N THR A 227 -13.81 15.63 16.73
CA THR A 227 -14.04 14.22 17.03
C THR A 227 -14.01 13.36 15.76
N PHE A 228 -14.66 13.82 14.68
CA PHE A 228 -14.70 13.12 13.40
C PHE A 228 -13.29 12.98 12.80
N THR A 229 -12.56 14.09 12.70
CA THR A 229 -11.23 14.14 12.08
C THR A 229 -10.16 13.43 12.91
N SER A 230 -10.30 13.38 14.24
CA SER A 230 -9.37 12.64 15.11
C SER A 230 -9.31 11.12 14.84
N LYS A 231 -10.34 10.57 14.20
CA LYS A 231 -10.43 9.15 13.85
C LYS A 231 -9.79 8.81 12.50
N ILE A 232 -9.27 9.79 11.76
CA ILE A 232 -8.80 9.62 10.38
C ILE A 232 -7.27 9.67 10.35
N LYS A 233 -6.66 8.71 9.67
CA LYS A 233 -5.22 8.67 9.34
C LYS A 233 -5.08 8.47 7.85
N ILE A 234 -4.24 9.27 7.19
CA ILE A 234 -4.14 9.26 5.73
C ILE A 234 -2.76 8.79 5.31
N PHE A 235 -2.70 7.88 4.34
CA PHE A 235 -1.50 7.57 3.58
C PHE A 235 -1.77 7.85 2.10
N MET A 236 -1.15 8.91 1.57
CA MET A 236 -1.28 9.33 0.17
C MET A 236 -0.08 8.89 -0.65
N ILE A 237 -0.38 8.32 -1.82
CA ILE A 237 0.57 8.05 -2.88
C ILE A 237 0.51 9.23 -3.82
N LEU A 238 1.60 10.01 -3.84
CA LEU A 238 1.64 11.31 -4.50
C LEU A 238 0.54 12.26 -3.97
N LYS A 239 0.31 13.35 -4.70
CA LYS A 239 -0.83 14.25 -4.55
C LYS A 239 -1.50 14.34 -5.91
N GLN A 240 -2.57 13.58 -6.11
CA GLN A 240 -3.11 13.34 -7.46
C GLN A 240 -4.31 14.23 -7.81
N ASP A 241 -4.78 15.05 -6.87
CA ASP A 241 -5.66 16.20 -7.15
C ASP A 241 -5.40 17.32 -6.12
N TYR A 242 -6.08 18.47 -6.28
CA TYR A 242 -5.89 19.62 -5.39
C TYR A 242 -6.43 19.41 -3.96
N THR A 243 -7.35 18.47 -3.78
CA THR A 243 -7.93 18.20 -2.45
C THR A 243 -6.89 17.64 -1.48
N ALA A 244 -5.80 17.04 -1.98
CA ALA A 244 -4.64 16.68 -1.18
C ALA A 244 -3.97 17.89 -0.53
N GLU A 245 -3.79 19.00 -1.28
CA GLU A 245 -3.22 20.23 -0.73
C GLU A 245 -4.19 20.88 0.26
N TRP A 246 -5.49 20.90 -0.06
CA TRP A 246 -6.52 21.41 0.85
C TRP A 246 -6.51 20.68 2.21
N LEU A 247 -6.34 19.34 2.21
CA LEU A 247 -6.21 18.57 3.45
C LEU A 247 -4.96 18.98 4.27
N LEU A 248 -3.81 19.14 3.61
CA LEU A 248 -2.55 19.55 4.25
C LEU A 248 -2.57 21.00 4.77
N GLU A 249 -3.38 21.87 4.17
CA GLU A 249 -3.54 23.26 4.60
C GLU A 249 -4.51 23.39 5.78
N ASN A 250 -5.61 22.65 5.76
CA ASN A 250 -6.72 22.85 6.70
C ASN A 250 -6.69 21.93 7.93
N PHE A 251 -5.98 20.80 7.89
CA PHE A 251 -5.97 19.81 8.99
C PHE A 251 -4.55 19.52 9.51
N PRO A 252 -3.87 20.51 10.12
CA PRO A 252 -2.48 20.37 10.58
C PRO A 252 -2.30 19.31 11.68
N LYS A 253 -3.35 18.97 12.44
CA LYS A 253 -3.28 17.97 13.53
C LYS A 253 -3.48 16.53 13.05
N MET A 254 -4.06 16.34 11.86
CA MET A 254 -4.35 15.00 11.32
C MET A 254 -3.06 14.30 10.90
N LEU A 255 -2.96 13.00 11.18
CA LEU A 255 -1.82 12.19 10.70
C LEU A 255 -1.97 12.00 9.19
N ILE A 256 -1.09 12.67 8.43
CA ILE A 256 -1.06 12.57 6.96
C ILE A 256 0.34 12.17 6.53
N ILE A 257 0.48 11.02 5.90
CA ILE A 257 1.71 10.58 5.22
C ILE A 257 1.56 10.89 3.73
N THR A 258 2.56 11.55 3.14
CA THR A 258 2.65 11.77 1.69
C THR A 258 3.92 11.10 1.16
N SER A 259 3.73 10.00 0.43
CA SER A 259 4.83 9.29 -0.24
C SER A 259 5.02 9.86 -1.65
N MET A 260 6.10 10.62 -1.85
CA MET A 260 6.48 11.23 -3.14
C MET A 260 7.59 10.46 -3.86
N LYS A 261 8.31 9.59 -3.15
CA LYS A 261 9.46 8.80 -3.63
C LYS A 261 9.54 7.42 -2.99
N ASN A 262 9.11 7.24 -1.74
CA ASN A 262 9.18 5.93 -1.08
C ASN A 262 8.45 4.86 -1.90
N TYR A 263 7.30 5.22 -2.48
CA TYR A 263 6.49 4.33 -3.29
C TYR A 263 7.27 3.65 -4.44
N MET A 264 8.22 4.39 -5.01
CA MET A 264 9.05 3.88 -6.09
C MET A 264 9.92 2.71 -5.65
N GLY A 265 10.10 2.44 -4.36
CA GLY A 265 10.83 1.26 -3.90
C GLY A 265 10.14 -0.07 -4.20
N MET A 266 8.87 -0.06 -4.63
CA MET A 266 8.23 -1.26 -5.16
C MET A 266 8.89 -1.73 -6.45
N PHE A 267 9.29 -0.82 -7.34
CA PHE A 267 9.80 -1.14 -8.68
C PHE A 267 11.23 -0.63 -8.96
N TRP A 268 11.62 0.50 -8.38
CA TRP A 268 12.92 1.13 -8.60
C TRP A 268 14.01 0.54 -7.70
N ASN A 269 15.15 0.25 -8.32
CA ASN A 269 16.35 -0.29 -7.69
C ASN A 269 17.47 0.74 -7.77
N SER A 270 17.79 1.40 -6.65
CA SER A 270 19.03 2.18 -6.54
C SER A 270 20.17 1.32 -5.98
N GLY A 271 21.03 0.81 -6.86
CA GLY A 271 22.29 0.12 -6.54
C GLY A 271 22.15 -1.32 -6.02
N ASN A 272 22.61 -2.33 -6.77
CA ASN A 272 22.76 -3.75 -6.36
C ASN A 272 21.57 -4.46 -5.67
N PHE A 273 20.40 -3.85 -5.52
CA PHE A 273 19.23 -4.48 -4.92
C PHE A 273 18.43 -5.30 -5.95
N LYS A 274 17.99 -6.46 -5.47
CA LYS A 274 17.43 -7.59 -6.21
C LYS A 274 16.32 -7.19 -7.19
N THR A 275 16.69 -6.96 -8.45
CA THR A 275 15.74 -6.74 -9.55
C THR A 275 14.97 -8.01 -9.86
N GLU A 276 15.56 -9.18 -9.55
CA GLU A 276 14.98 -10.50 -9.82
C GLU A 276 13.74 -10.84 -8.99
N LEU A 277 13.36 -10.02 -8.00
CA LEU A 277 12.15 -10.21 -7.20
C LEU A 277 10.96 -9.38 -7.69
N VAL A 278 11.16 -8.57 -8.72
CA VAL A 278 10.15 -7.67 -9.30
C VAL A 278 10.14 -7.71 -10.82
N ASP A 279 11.03 -8.49 -11.44
CA ASP A 279 11.04 -8.66 -12.89
C ASP A 279 9.90 -9.55 -13.40
N SER A 280 9.75 -9.60 -14.71
CA SER A 280 8.71 -10.41 -15.36
C SER A 280 8.83 -11.90 -15.08
N ALA A 281 10.05 -12.43 -14.95
CA ALA A 281 10.25 -13.87 -14.73
C ALA A 281 9.74 -14.27 -13.34
N TRP A 282 10.05 -13.48 -12.32
CA TRP A 282 9.52 -13.68 -10.98
C TRP A 282 8.03 -13.47 -10.91
N THR A 283 7.53 -12.39 -11.51
CA THR A 283 6.10 -12.04 -11.48
C THR A 283 5.27 -13.13 -12.16
N ASN A 284 5.69 -13.58 -13.34
CA ASN A 284 5.03 -14.66 -14.06
C ASN A 284 5.00 -15.93 -13.23
N LYS A 285 6.17 -16.36 -12.74
CA LYS A 285 6.30 -17.61 -12.01
C LYS A 285 5.49 -17.65 -10.71
N ASN A 286 5.47 -16.56 -9.96
CA ASN A 286 4.99 -16.58 -8.57
C ASN A 286 3.61 -15.95 -8.39
N ILE A 287 3.14 -15.15 -9.34
CA ILE A 287 1.89 -14.37 -9.19
C ILE A 287 0.92 -14.60 -10.34
N ARG A 288 1.40 -14.74 -11.59
CA ARG A 288 0.54 -14.71 -12.78
C ARG A 288 0.21 -16.09 -13.34
N GLU A 289 1.24 -16.80 -13.78
CA GLU A 289 1.09 -18.05 -14.52
C GLU A 289 0.69 -19.17 -13.55
N GLY A 290 -0.49 -19.75 -13.75
CA GLY A 290 -0.98 -20.85 -12.93
C GLY A 290 -1.45 -20.46 -11.53
N HIS A 291 -1.77 -19.18 -11.29
CA HIS A 291 -2.18 -18.64 -9.97
C HIS A 291 -3.65 -18.15 -9.95
N GLY A 292 -4.51 -18.75 -10.77
CA GLY A 292 -5.95 -18.44 -10.81
C GLY A 292 -6.31 -17.09 -11.47
N PRO A 293 -7.60 -16.70 -11.43
CA PRO A 293 -8.11 -15.53 -12.14
C PRO A 293 -7.51 -14.19 -11.71
N LEU A 294 -7.24 -13.97 -10.43
CA LEU A 294 -6.54 -12.75 -9.98
C LEU A 294 -5.11 -12.69 -10.52
N GLY A 295 -4.39 -13.82 -10.53
CA GLY A 295 -3.07 -13.90 -11.13
C GLY A 295 -3.09 -13.62 -12.63
N ALA A 296 -4.10 -14.12 -13.35
CA ALA A 296 -4.28 -13.86 -14.77
C ALA A 296 -4.59 -12.39 -15.08
N ALA A 297 -5.34 -11.72 -14.19
CA ALA A 297 -5.67 -10.29 -14.31
C ALA A 297 -4.51 -9.36 -13.95
N TYR A 298 -3.50 -9.83 -13.21
CA TYR A 298 -2.33 -9.03 -12.85
C TYR A 298 -1.56 -8.56 -14.11
N PRO A 299 -1.51 -7.24 -14.39
CA PRO A 299 -0.93 -6.70 -15.62
C PRO A 299 0.57 -6.94 -15.78
N ARG A 300 1.05 -6.87 -17.03
CA ARG A 300 2.47 -7.10 -17.39
C ARG A 300 3.41 -5.98 -16.96
N SER A 301 2.91 -4.77 -16.80
CA SER A 301 3.66 -3.54 -16.52
C SER A 301 2.76 -2.54 -15.80
N GLY A 302 3.34 -1.46 -15.28
CA GLY A 302 2.62 -0.21 -15.00
C GLY A 302 2.56 0.68 -16.25
N TRP A 303 2.67 1.99 -16.06
CA TRP A 303 2.54 3.03 -17.11
C TRP A 303 3.31 2.78 -18.42
N ASP A 304 4.54 2.26 -18.32
CA ASP A 304 5.41 2.00 -19.47
C ASP A 304 5.40 0.50 -19.84
N PRO A 305 4.77 0.09 -20.96
CA PRO A 305 4.72 -1.31 -21.37
C PRO A 305 6.10 -1.90 -21.68
N GLU A 306 7.10 -1.07 -21.96
CA GLU A 306 8.48 -1.50 -22.21
C GLU A 306 9.28 -1.75 -20.91
N ALA A 307 8.68 -1.49 -19.74
CA ALA A 307 9.26 -1.75 -18.42
C ALA A 307 8.41 -2.79 -17.65
N PRO A 308 8.39 -4.07 -18.08
CA PRO A 308 7.50 -5.06 -17.53
C PRO A 308 7.98 -5.62 -16.17
N GLY A 309 7.03 -6.02 -15.33
CA GLY A 309 7.28 -6.47 -13.97
C GLY A 309 6.31 -5.83 -12.97
N ILE A 310 6.72 -5.84 -11.71
CA ILE A 310 5.97 -5.26 -10.60
C ILE A 310 6.23 -3.75 -10.55
N TRP A 311 5.13 -2.99 -10.61
CA TRP A 311 5.07 -1.57 -10.35
C TRP A 311 4.44 -1.33 -8.98
N GLU A 312 3.15 -1.66 -8.83
CA GLU A 312 2.43 -1.59 -7.54
C GLU A 312 2.72 -0.31 -6.75
N GLY A 313 2.66 0.87 -7.40
CA GLY A 313 3.01 2.14 -6.78
C GLY A 313 2.24 2.39 -5.49
N ASP A 314 1.00 1.91 -5.40
CA ASP A 314 0.13 2.23 -4.26
C ASP A 314 0.24 1.30 -3.08
N THR A 315 0.77 0.11 -3.32
CA THR A 315 0.90 -0.97 -2.34
C THR A 315 1.57 -0.56 -1.02
N PRO A 316 2.59 0.32 -0.99
CA PRO A 316 3.19 0.81 0.25
C PRO A 316 2.19 1.41 1.24
N SER A 317 1.07 1.97 0.78
CA SER A 317 0.05 2.58 1.63
C SER A 317 -0.57 1.61 2.63
N PHE A 318 -0.89 0.38 2.20
CA PHE A 318 -1.41 -0.65 3.09
C PHE A 318 -0.30 -1.54 3.66
N LEU A 319 0.82 -1.70 2.97
CA LEU A 319 1.97 -2.43 3.54
C LEU A 319 2.57 -1.70 4.76
N HIS A 320 2.44 -0.39 4.87
CA HIS A 320 2.74 0.38 6.09
C HIS A 320 2.02 -0.17 7.33
N ILE A 321 0.77 -0.57 7.16
CA ILE A 321 -0.09 -1.12 8.20
C ILE A 321 0.26 -2.58 8.43
N ILE A 322 0.41 -3.37 7.36
CA ILE A 322 0.76 -4.79 7.45
C ILE A 322 2.10 -5.00 8.16
N SER A 323 3.13 -4.19 7.87
CA SER A 323 4.41 -4.30 8.59
C SER A 323 4.26 -4.02 10.08
N GLY A 324 3.28 -3.20 10.47
CA GLY A 324 2.91 -3.01 11.87
C GLY A 324 2.31 -4.26 12.50
N LEU A 325 1.47 -4.99 11.77
CA LEU A 325 0.96 -6.30 12.20
C LEU A 325 2.05 -7.39 12.29
N ARG A 326 3.19 -7.18 11.64
CA ARG A 326 4.39 -8.01 11.78
C ARG A 326 5.31 -7.56 12.92
N GLY A 327 4.96 -6.49 13.64
CA GLY A 327 5.76 -5.91 14.71
C GLY A 327 7.02 -5.19 14.23
N LEU A 328 7.08 -4.79 12.95
CA LEU A 328 8.25 -4.12 12.38
C LEU A 328 8.23 -2.60 12.62
N ASN A 329 7.05 -2.02 12.72
CA ASN A 329 6.83 -0.60 13.01
C ASN A 329 5.54 -0.40 13.80
N ASP A 330 5.42 0.77 14.42
CA ASP A 330 4.16 1.33 14.88
C ASP A 330 3.60 2.21 13.73
N PRO A 331 2.45 1.86 13.11
CA PRO A 331 1.90 2.65 12.00
C PRO A 331 1.65 4.12 12.37
N ASP A 332 1.52 4.45 13.66
CA ASP A 332 1.29 5.81 14.17
C ASP A 332 2.58 6.59 14.37
N LYS A 333 3.73 5.96 14.13
CA LYS A 333 5.07 6.55 14.19
C LYS A 333 5.77 6.40 12.84
N PRO A 334 5.44 7.23 11.84
CA PRO A 334 5.96 7.10 10.48
C PRO A 334 7.49 7.29 10.35
N ASP A 335 8.17 7.76 11.39
CA ASP A 335 9.64 7.77 11.49
C ASP A 335 10.27 6.39 11.69
N GLN A 336 9.48 5.39 12.05
CA GLN A 336 9.90 3.99 12.06
C GLN A 336 9.79 3.41 10.65
N ALA A 337 10.87 2.77 10.19
CA ALA A 337 10.87 2.13 8.87
C ALA A 337 9.97 0.90 8.88
N GLY A 338 9.10 0.80 7.88
CA GLY A 338 8.26 -0.37 7.62
C GLY A 338 8.20 -0.67 6.13
N TRP A 339 7.31 -1.58 5.74
CA TRP A 339 7.18 -1.96 4.32
C TRP A 339 6.56 -0.84 3.47
N GLY A 340 5.88 0.11 4.10
CA GLY A 340 5.40 1.34 3.46
C GLY A 340 6.46 2.44 3.30
N GLY A 341 7.66 2.26 3.87
CA GLY A 341 8.74 3.23 3.82
C GLY A 341 9.09 3.81 5.19
N LYS A 342 9.72 4.98 5.18
CA LYS A 342 10.14 5.73 6.35
C LYS A 342 9.95 7.22 6.07
N PHE A 343 9.46 7.96 7.05
CA PHE A 343 9.03 9.34 6.87
C PHE A 343 9.59 10.26 7.95
N ILE A 344 9.61 11.55 7.67
CA ILE A 344 10.04 12.59 8.60
C ILE A 344 9.01 13.72 8.63
N ARG A 345 8.98 14.47 9.73
CA ARG A 345 8.26 15.74 9.80
C ARG A 345 9.22 16.88 9.50
N THR A 346 8.89 17.70 8.52
CA THR A 346 9.63 18.93 8.20
C THR A 346 9.11 20.14 8.96
N ASP A 347 7.86 20.07 9.46
CA ASP A 347 7.22 21.10 10.28
C ASP A 347 6.69 20.44 11.57
N SER A 348 7.28 20.80 12.71
CA SER A 348 6.90 20.24 14.01
C SER A 348 5.50 20.65 14.49
N THR A 349 4.90 21.69 13.89
CA THR A 349 3.55 22.15 14.22
C THR A 349 2.46 21.32 13.52
N LYS A 350 2.85 20.50 12.55
CA LYS A 350 1.95 19.64 11.77
C LYS A 350 2.23 18.17 12.05
N ASN A 351 1.19 17.34 11.99
CA ASN A 351 1.31 15.88 12.01
C ASN A 351 1.39 15.33 10.56
N HIS A 352 2.14 16.03 9.72
CA HIS A 352 2.30 15.70 8.29
C HIS A 352 3.70 15.17 8.04
N TRP A 353 3.77 14.03 7.37
CA TRP A 353 4.96 13.24 7.20
C TRP A 353 5.28 13.13 5.71
N VAL A 354 6.54 13.38 5.36
CA VAL A 354 7.07 13.30 4.00
C VAL A 354 8.21 12.29 3.94
N ASP A 355 8.60 11.84 2.76
CA ASP A 355 9.65 10.83 2.61
C ASP A 355 10.94 11.19 3.37
N ASP A 356 11.47 10.23 4.12
CA ASP A 356 12.83 10.29 4.64
C ASP A 356 13.84 10.35 3.46
N PRO A 357 15.01 11.01 3.62
CA PRO A 357 16.06 11.05 2.61
C PRO A 357 16.53 9.69 2.07
N MET A 358 16.25 8.58 2.77
CA MET A 358 16.40 7.22 2.24
C MET A 358 15.65 7.00 0.92
N GLY A 359 14.50 7.66 0.74
CA GLY A 359 13.66 7.56 -0.45
C GLY A 359 13.26 6.11 -0.76
N PRO A 360 13.32 5.66 -2.04
CA PRO A 360 12.90 4.31 -2.45
C PRO A 360 13.54 3.17 -1.64
N LYS A 361 14.74 3.39 -1.09
CA LYS A 361 15.43 2.41 -0.24
C LYS A 361 14.64 2.02 1.00
N ALA A 362 13.87 2.95 1.55
CA ALA A 362 13.06 2.69 2.74
C ALA A 362 12.02 1.58 2.51
N VAL A 363 11.60 1.36 1.26
CA VAL A 363 10.69 0.27 0.87
C VAL A 363 11.46 -0.95 0.35
N TYR A 364 12.34 -0.79 -0.65
CA TYR A 364 12.95 -1.96 -1.29
C TYR A 364 13.88 -2.78 -0.37
N MET A 365 14.38 -2.20 0.72
CA MET A 365 15.19 -2.94 1.69
C MET A 365 14.42 -4.10 2.34
N TRP A 366 13.08 -4.03 2.34
CA TRP A 366 12.18 -5.05 2.86
C TRP A 366 11.68 -6.03 1.79
N ARG A 367 12.07 -5.85 0.52
CA ARG A 367 11.47 -6.56 -0.61
C ARG A 367 11.47 -8.07 -0.50
N ALA A 368 12.57 -8.65 -0.03
CA ALA A 368 12.64 -10.09 0.14
C ALA A 368 11.53 -10.63 1.07
N TYR A 369 11.10 -9.85 2.07
CA TYR A 369 10.08 -10.26 3.03
C TYR A 369 8.67 -10.16 2.45
N TYR A 370 8.28 -8.99 1.93
CA TYR A 370 6.93 -8.81 1.41
C TYR A 370 6.69 -9.57 0.10
N GLN A 371 7.74 -9.85 -0.70
CA GLN A 371 7.60 -10.70 -1.90
C GLN A 371 7.45 -12.18 -1.56
N GLU A 372 8.15 -12.65 -0.52
CA GLU A 372 7.97 -14.02 -0.04
C GLU A 372 6.55 -14.22 0.53
N GLU A 373 6.00 -13.23 1.24
CA GLU A 373 4.61 -13.29 1.69
C GLU A 373 3.61 -13.24 0.52
N PHE A 374 3.83 -12.37 -0.47
CA PHE A 374 2.93 -12.27 -1.61
C PHE A 374 2.88 -13.54 -2.43
N LYS A 375 4.04 -14.12 -2.73
CA LYS A 375 4.14 -15.45 -3.36
C LYS A 375 3.34 -16.50 -2.60
N LYS A 376 3.56 -16.63 -1.28
CA LYS A 376 2.84 -17.61 -0.45
C LYS A 376 1.32 -17.39 -0.45
N ARG A 377 0.87 -16.15 -0.55
CA ARG A 377 -0.57 -15.83 -0.63
C ARG A 377 -1.13 -16.09 -2.02
N ALA A 378 -0.35 -15.88 -3.07
CA ALA A 378 -0.75 -16.24 -4.42
C ALA A 378 -0.94 -17.76 -4.56
N ASP A 379 -0.07 -18.57 -3.95
CA ASP A 379 -0.23 -20.04 -3.88
C ASP A 379 -1.58 -20.45 -3.24
N ARG A 380 -2.11 -19.67 -2.29
CA ARG A 380 -3.40 -19.94 -1.59
C ARG A 380 -4.63 -19.73 -2.48
N MET A 381 -4.48 -19.10 -3.65
CA MET A 381 -5.59 -18.97 -4.60
C MET A 381 -5.94 -20.32 -5.24
N LEU A 382 -5.05 -21.31 -5.15
CA LEU A 382 -5.16 -22.60 -5.81
C LEU A 382 -5.96 -23.63 -4.99
N PRO A 383 -6.66 -24.58 -5.64
CA PRO A 383 -7.56 -25.55 -5.00
C PRO A 383 -6.95 -26.45 -3.91
#